data_AF-A0A6N9NIM8-F1
#
_entry.id   AF-A0A6N9NIM8-F1
#
_cell.length_a   1.000
_cell.length_b   1.000
_cell.length_c   1.000
_cell.angle_alpha   90.00
_cell.angle_beta   90.00
_cell.angle_gamma   90.00
#
_symmetry.space_group_name_H-M   'P 1'
#
loop_
_entity.id
_entity.type
_entity.pdbx_description
1 polymer ?
#
loop_
_entity_poly.entity_id
_entity_poly.type
_entity_poly.pdbx_seq_one_letter_code
_entity_poly.pdbx_strand_id
1 'polypeptide(L)'
;MNKFILKIAVLSALLFSIQYITFQQLSVELSTIYGVFYTFLIVITLLSHYLIMKQINKRPQLFVTYFMGLMTIKLFIALGIMLVAIWFNREDKFPLAITFMLLYFGYTFLSISSILPYLKNGKNTDNA
;
A
#
# COMPACT_ATOMS: atom_id res chain seq x y z
N MET A 1 -16.12 5.59 0.73
CA MET A 1 -15.26 4.83 1.67
C MET A 1 -15.46 3.32 1.55
N ASN A 2 -16.71 2.81 1.64
CA ASN A 2 -16.98 1.36 1.67
C ASN A 2 -16.43 0.58 0.45
N LYS A 3 -16.53 1.12 -0.76
CA LYS A 3 -15.98 0.49 -1.98
C LYS A 3 -14.44 0.39 -1.95
N PHE A 4 -13.74 1.31 -1.30
CA PHE A 4 -12.27 1.28 -1.20
C PHE A 4 -11.81 0.28 -0.13
N ILE A 5 -12.51 0.25 1.01
CA ILE A 5 -12.26 -0.74 2.07
C ILE A 5 -12.49 -2.16 1.52
N LEU A 6 -13.56 -2.38 0.75
CA LEU A 6 -13.81 -3.66 0.09
C LEU A 6 -12.65 -4.05 -0.84
N LYS A 7 -12.17 -3.13 -1.68
CA LYS A 7 -11.02 -3.40 -2.57
C LYS A 7 -9.75 -3.74 -1.79
N ILE A 8 -9.48 -3.05 -0.68
CA ILE A 8 -8.38 -3.38 0.22
C ILE A 8 -8.57 -4.79 0.77
N ALA A 9 -9.73 -5.12 1.32
CA ALA A 9 -10.01 -6.43 1.91
C ALA A 9 -9.84 -7.56 0.89
N VAL A 10 -10.35 -7.39 -0.34
CA VAL A 10 -10.19 -8.36 -1.43
C VAL A 10 -8.71 -8.52 -1.81
N LEU A 11 -7.97 -7.41 -1.94
CA LEU A 11 -6.53 -7.46 -2.22
C LEU A 11 -5.76 -8.15 -1.10
N SER A 12 -6.05 -7.83 0.16
CA SER A 12 -5.42 -8.43 1.34
C SER A 12 -5.69 -9.93 1.38
N ALA A 13 -6.93 -10.38 1.14
CA ALA A 13 -7.29 -11.79 1.10
C ALA A 13 -6.58 -12.53 -0.03
N LEU A 14 -6.47 -11.92 -1.21
CA LEU A 14 -5.77 -12.48 -2.36
C LEU A 14 -4.27 -12.62 -2.09
N LEU A 15 -3.63 -11.56 -1.59
CA LEU A 15 -2.20 -11.57 -1.27
C LEU A 15 -1.87 -12.55 -0.14
N PHE A 16 -2.75 -12.65 0.86
CA PHE A 16 -2.61 -13.61 1.95
C PHE A 16 -2.72 -15.05 1.45
N SER A 17 -3.66 -15.33 0.55
CA SER A 17 -3.82 -16.67 -0.05
C SER A 17 -2.58 -17.06 -0.85
N ILE A 18 -2.04 -16.14 -1.67
CA ILE A 18 -0.81 -16.37 -2.44
C ILE A 18 0.36 -16.65 -1.49
N GLN A 19 0.54 -15.80 -0.48
CA GLN A 19 1.62 -15.96 0.50
C GLN A 19 1.53 -17.29 1.24
N TYR A 20 0.33 -17.69 1.67
CA TYR A 20 0.12 -18.96 2.37
C TYR A 20 0.54 -20.15 1.50
N ILE A 21 0.13 -20.18 0.23
CA ILE A 21 0.51 -21.25 -0.71
C ILE A 21 2.02 -21.26 -0.93
N THR A 22 2.62 -20.09 -1.16
CA THR A 22 4.07 -19.97 -1.36
C THR A 22 4.86 -20.44 -0.13
N PHE A 23 4.44 -20.09 1.08
CA PHE A 23 5.14 -20.45 2.30
C PHE A 23 5.08 -21.96 2.58
N GLN A 24 3.94 -22.59 2.26
CA GLN A 24 3.82 -24.04 2.33
C GLN A 24 4.77 -24.75 1.35
N GLN A 25 4.97 -24.21 0.14
CA GLN A 25 5.90 -24.79 -0.84
C GLN A 25 7.37 -24.59 -0.47
N LEU A 26 7.71 -23.47 0.16
CA LEU A 26 9.08 -23.12 0.54
C LEU A 26 9.47 -23.57 1.96
N SER A 27 8.56 -24.21 2.70
CA SER A 27 8.75 -24.60 4.11
C SER A 27 9.17 -23.43 5.02
N VAL A 28 8.66 -22.23 4.73
CA VAL A 28 8.93 -21.01 5.50
C VAL A 28 7.89 -20.87 6.61
N GLU A 29 8.35 -20.63 7.83
CA GLU A 29 7.46 -20.43 8.97
C GLU A 29 6.70 -19.09 8.87
N LEU A 30 5.39 -19.14 9.11
CA LEU A 30 4.56 -17.94 9.20
C LEU A 30 4.80 -17.22 10.53
N SER A 31 5.84 -16.39 10.56
CA SER A 31 6.14 -15.52 11.70
C SER A 31 5.11 -14.38 11.85
N THR A 32 4.90 -13.94 13.09
CA THR A 32 4.03 -12.80 13.44
C THR A 32 4.40 -11.51 12.70
N ILE A 33 5.67 -11.37 12.27
CA ILE A 33 6.17 -10.20 11.53
C ILE A 33 5.39 -9.94 10.23
N TYR A 34 4.92 -11.00 9.55
CA TYR A 34 4.14 -10.86 8.33
C TYR A 34 2.79 -10.21 8.62
N GLY A 35 2.13 -10.55 9.73
CA GLY A 35 0.91 -9.90 10.18
C GLY A 35 1.10 -8.40 10.47
N VAL A 36 2.26 -8.03 11.02
CA VAL A 36 2.63 -6.62 11.21
C VAL A 36 2.74 -5.89 9.87
N PHE A 37 3.30 -6.52 8.85
CA PHE A 37 3.39 -5.92 7.51
C PHE A 37 2.02 -5.69 6.87
N TYR A 38 1.10 -6.66 6.94
CA TYR A 38 -0.27 -6.46 6.47
C TYR A 38 -0.95 -5.31 7.20
N THR A 39 -0.89 -5.31 8.52
CA THR A 39 -1.55 -4.30 9.35
C THR A 39 -1.01 -2.91 9.03
N PHE A 40 0.31 -2.76 9.02
CA PHE A 40 0.97 -1.51 8.68
C PHE A 40 0.57 -1.02 7.28
N LEU A 41 0.65 -1.88 6.25
CA LEU A 41 0.35 -1.48 4.88
C LEU A 41 -1.13 -1.16 4.65
N ILE A 42 -2.04 -1.85 5.31
CA ILE A 42 -3.48 -1.53 5.28
C ILE A 42 -3.72 -0.17 5.92
N VAL A 43 -3.19 0.05 7.13
CA VAL A 43 -3.38 1.30 7.89
C VAL A 43 -2.81 2.50 7.12
N ILE A 44 -1.57 2.41 6.65
CA ILE A 44 -0.95 3.52 5.91
C ILE A 44 -1.68 3.79 4.59
N THR A 45 -2.20 2.75 3.92
CA THR A 45 -2.94 2.92 2.66
C THR A 45 -4.29 3.59 2.89
N LEU A 46 -5.02 3.21 3.95
CA LEU A 46 -6.25 3.88 4.36
C LEU A 46 -5.98 5.34 4.75
N LEU A 47 -4.94 5.59 5.55
CA LEU A 47 -4.55 6.93 5.97
C LEU A 47 -4.18 7.80 4.76
N SER A 48 -3.34 7.31 3.86
CA SER A 48 -2.98 8.01 2.63
C SER A 48 -4.22 8.34 1.81
N HIS A 49 -5.10 7.37 1.57
CA HIS A 49 -6.33 7.60 0.80
C HIS A 49 -7.23 8.66 1.45
N TYR A 50 -7.41 8.61 2.77
CA TYR A 50 -8.19 9.60 3.51
C TYR A 50 -7.59 11.01 3.40
N LEU A 51 -6.28 11.16 3.63
CA LEU A 51 -5.58 12.44 3.54
C LEU A 51 -5.66 13.04 2.14
N ILE A 52 -5.49 12.21 1.11
CA ILE A 52 -5.53 12.60 -0.30
C ILE A 52 -6.96 13.06 -0.69
N MET A 53 -7.99 12.29 -0.31
CA MET A 53 -9.39 12.64 -0.58
C MET A 53 -9.80 13.96 0.09
N LYS A 54 -9.27 14.26 1.28
CA LYS A 54 -9.53 15.54 1.97
C LYS A 54 -9.00 16.76 1.19
N GLN A 55 -7.94 16.59 0.39
CA GLN A 55 -7.31 17.67 -0.37
C GLN A 55 -7.88 17.85 -1.79
N ILE A 56 -8.53 16.82 -2.35
CA ILE A 56 -9.15 16.87 -3.70
C ILE A 56 -10.11 18.03 -3.86
N ASN A 57 -10.91 18.32 -2.85
CA ASN A 57 -11.96 19.35 -2.94
C ASN A 57 -11.43 20.79 -2.78
N LYS A 58 -10.16 20.98 -2.42
CA LYS A 58 -9.62 22.32 -2.13
C LYS A 58 -8.95 22.95 -3.35
N ARG A 59 -7.97 22.28 -3.97
CA ARG A 59 -7.24 22.76 -5.16
C ARG A 59 -6.64 21.60 -5.96
N PRO A 60 -7.04 21.36 -7.23
CA PRO A 60 -6.55 20.23 -8.03
C PRO A 60 -5.06 20.31 -8.40
N GLN A 61 -4.45 21.50 -8.39
CA GLN A 61 -2.99 21.65 -8.60
C GLN A 61 -2.18 21.19 -7.38
N LEU A 62 -2.63 21.51 -6.15
CA LEU A 62 -1.96 21.07 -4.93
C LEU A 62 -2.11 19.55 -4.73
N PHE A 63 -3.17 18.96 -5.28
CA PHE A 63 -3.41 17.53 -5.23
C PHE A 63 -2.21 16.68 -5.62
N VAL A 64 -1.58 17.00 -6.77
CA VAL A 64 -0.44 16.24 -7.30
C VAL A 64 0.77 16.33 -6.36
N THR A 65 1.06 17.54 -5.83
CA THR A 65 2.15 17.75 -4.87
C THR A 65 1.91 16.96 -3.58
N TYR A 66 0.69 16.99 -3.03
CA TYR A 66 0.35 16.23 -1.82
C TYR A 66 0.38 14.72 -2.07
N PHE A 67 -0.12 14.27 -3.21
CA PHE A 67 -0.09 12.85 -3.60
C PHE A 67 1.35 12.35 -3.70
N MET A 68 2.19 13.03 -4.49
CA MET A 68 3.60 12.67 -4.66
C MET A 68 4.34 12.71 -3.31
N GLY A 69 4.13 13.75 -2.50
CA GLY A 69 4.73 13.86 -1.18
C GLY A 69 4.34 12.72 -0.23
N LEU A 70 3.04 12.40 -0.15
CA LEU A 70 2.56 11.31 0.70
C LEU A 70 3.06 9.94 0.25
N MET A 71 3.13 9.70 -1.06
CA MET A 71 3.66 8.44 -1.59
C MET A 71 5.16 8.29 -1.31
N THR A 72 5.92 9.37 -1.42
CA THR A 72 7.35 9.39 -1.05
C THR A 72 7.55 9.13 0.44
N ILE A 73 6.82 9.82 1.32
CA ILE A 73 6.89 9.59 2.77
C ILE A 73 6.53 8.14 3.11
N LYS A 74 5.46 7.61 2.51
CA LYS A 74 5.04 6.21 2.68
C LYS A 74 6.14 5.24 2.27
N LEU A 75 6.84 5.50 1.16
CA LEU A 75 7.96 4.68 0.70
C LEU A 75 9.10 4.68 1.73
N PHE A 76 9.52 5.85 2.22
CA PHE A 76 10.61 5.93 3.19
C PHE A 76 10.28 5.25 4.52
N ILE A 77 9.04 5.41 5.01
CA ILE A 77 8.59 4.71 6.22
C ILE A 77 8.57 3.19 5.98
N ALA A 78 8.06 2.75 4.83
CA ALA A 78 8.04 1.33 4.47
C ALA A 78 9.46 0.74 4.40
N LEU A 79 10.41 1.45 3.78
CA LEU A 79 11.81 1.05 3.74
C LEU A 79 12.43 0.96 5.13
N GLY A 80 12.17 1.95 6.00
CA GLY A 80 12.66 1.93 7.38
C GLY A 80 12.16 0.71 8.15
N ILE A 81 10.87 0.40 8.08
CA ILE A 81 10.27 -0.77 8.74
C ILE A 81 10.85 -2.07 8.18
N MET A 82 11.02 -2.16 6.85
CA MET A 82 11.62 -3.34 6.22
C MET A 82 13.06 -3.56 6.70
N LEU A 83 13.88 -2.51 6.74
CA LEU A 83 15.27 -2.61 7.23
C LEU A 83 15.33 -3.06 8.70
N VAL A 84 14.45 -2.50 9.54
CA VAL A 84 14.35 -2.91 10.95
C VAL A 84 13.96 -4.39 11.05
N ALA A 85 12.95 -4.83 10.30
CA ALA A 85 12.51 -6.23 10.31
C ALA A 85 13.60 -7.21 9.83
N ILE A 86 14.34 -6.86 8.77
CA ILE A 86 15.49 -7.64 8.27
C ILE A 86 16.62 -7.69 9.31
N TRP A 87 16.83 -6.61 10.07
CA TRP A 87 17.87 -6.57 11.10
C TRP A 87 17.60 -7.57 12.22
N PHE A 88 16.35 -7.68 12.67
CA PHE A 88 15.93 -8.60 13.73
C PHE A 88 15.78 -10.05 13.24
N ASN A 89 15.32 -10.26 12.00
CA ASN A 89 15.08 -11.60 11.43
C ASN A 89 16.08 -11.91 10.31
N ARG A 90 17.33 -12.20 10.71
CA ARG A 90 18.45 -12.36 9.77
C ARG A 90 18.45 -13.68 9.01
N GLU A 91 17.69 -14.67 9.45
CA GLU A 91 17.65 -15.99 8.81
C GLU A 91 16.75 -15.96 7.55
N ASP A 92 15.62 -15.23 7.62
CA ASP A 92 14.62 -15.16 6.55
C ASP A 92 14.63 -13.84 5.76
N LYS A 93 15.79 -13.19 5.62
CA LYS A 93 15.88 -11.84 4.99
C LYS A 93 15.27 -11.81 3.59
N PHE A 94 15.52 -12.85 2.79
CA PHE A 94 15.06 -12.93 1.40
C PHE A 94 13.53 -13.11 1.31
N PRO A 95 12.91 -14.14 1.92
CA PRO A 95 11.46 -14.26 1.97
C PRO A 95 10.79 -13.01 2.51
N LEU A 96 11.32 -12.45 3.60
CA LEU A 96 10.77 -11.28 4.27
C LEU A 96 10.80 -10.02 3.39
N ALA A 97 11.92 -9.76 2.70
CA ALA A 97 12.04 -8.63 1.77
C ALA A 97 11.10 -8.78 0.55
N ILE A 98 11.04 -9.97 -0.05
CA ILE A 98 10.20 -10.23 -1.23
C ILE A 98 8.72 -10.10 -0.87
N THR A 99 8.28 -10.71 0.23
CA THR A 99 6.90 -10.58 0.70
C THR A 99 6.56 -9.12 0.99
N PHE A 100 7.45 -8.39 1.68
CA PHE A 100 7.22 -6.97 1.95
C PHE A 100 7.10 -6.14 0.68
N MET A 101 7.98 -6.35 -0.31
CA MET A 101 7.91 -5.64 -1.59
C MET A 101 6.62 -5.95 -2.36
N LEU A 102 6.22 -7.23 -2.44
CA LEU A 102 4.98 -7.62 -3.12
C LEU A 102 3.76 -6.98 -2.49
N LEU A 103 3.67 -7.00 -1.16
CA LEU A 103 2.61 -6.31 -0.43
C LEU A 103 2.65 -4.81 -0.71
N TYR A 104 3.81 -4.18 -0.56
CA TYR A 104 3.99 -2.75 -0.76
C TYR A 104 3.51 -2.33 -2.16
N PHE A 105 3.97 -3.02 -3.21
CA PHE A 105 3.56 -2.72 -4.58
C PHE A 105 2.06 -2.96 -4.79
N GLY A 106 1.50 -4.05 -4.26
CA GLY A 106 0.07 -4.33 -4.37
C GLY A 106 -0.80 -3.20 -3.79
N TYR A 107 -0.53 -2.80 -2.54
CA TYR A 107 -1.29 -1.72 -1.90
C TYR A 107 -1.03 -0.35 -2.53
N THR A 108 0.19 -0.10 -2.98
CA THR A 108 0.58 1.12 -3.69
C THR A 108 -0.16 1.23 -5.01
N PHE A 109 -0.17 0.16 -5.82
CA PHE A 109 -0.90 0.10 -7.09
C PHE A 109 -2.39 0.36 -6.87
N LEU A 110 -3.01 -0.31 -5.90
CA LEU A 110 -4.42 -0.09 -5.57
C LEU A 110 -4.71 1.38 -5.19
N SER A 111 -3.84 1.99 -4.38
CA SER A 111 -3.95 3.40 -3.99
C SER A 111 -3.91 4.30 -5.22
N ILE A 112 -2.89 4.15 -6.08
CA ILE A 112 -2.71 4.94 -7.30
C ILE A 112 -3.90 4.77 -8.26
N SER A 113 -4.31 3.54 -8.54
CA SER A 113 -5.44 3.24 -9.43
C SER A 113 -6.78 3.77 -8.90
N SER A 114 -6.94 3.87 -7.57
CA SER A 114 -8.15 4.46 -6.99
C SER A 114 -8.20 5.98 -7.13
N ILE A 115 -7.04 6.62 -7.27
CA ILE A 115 -6.87 8.07 -7.25
C ILE A 115 -6.81 8.65 -8.67
N LEU A 116 -6.18 7.96 -9.62
CA LEU A 116 -6.05 8.32 -11.03
C LEU A 116 -7.36 8.83 -11.69
N PRO A 117 -8.53 8.20 -11.47
CA PRO A 117 -9.78 8.66 -12.08
C PRO A 117 -10.19 10.08 -11.66
N TYR A 118 -9.87 10.48 -10.42
CA TYR A 118 -10.18 11.83 -9.91
C TYR A 118 -9.33 12.90 -10.57
N LEU A 119 -8.09 12.56 -10.94
CA LEU A 119 -7.19 13.42 -11.71
C LEU A 119 -7.67 13.60 -13.16
N LYS A 120 -8.17 12.53 -13.79
CA LYS A 120 -8.64 12.55 -15.17
C LYS A 120 -9.95 13.32 -15.34
N ASN A 121 -10.90 13.16 -14.41
CA ASN A 121 -12.22 13.78 -14.52
C ASN A 121 -12.23 15.28 -14.14
N GLY A 122 -11.25 15.77 -13.38
CA GLY A 122 -11.11 17.20 -13.10
C GLY A 122 -10.74 18.06 -14.32
N LYS A 123 -10.42 17.45 -15.47
CA LYS A 123 -10.06 18.15 -16.71
C LYS A 123 -11.24 18.33 -17.68
N ASN A 124 -12.40 17.71 -17.42
CA ASN A 124 -13.52 17.65 -18.38
C ASN A 124 -14.60 18.72 -18.17
N THR A 125 -14.45 19.63 -17.21
CA THR A 125 -15.42 20.70 -16.92
C THR A 125 -15.01 22.09 -17.42
N ASP A 126 -13.85 22.23 -18.06
CA ASP A 126 -13.39 23.52 -18.61
C ASP A 126 -13.71 23.70 -20.12
N ASN A 127 -14.45 22.77 -20.72
CA ASN A 127 -14.83 22.81 -22.14
C ASN A 127 -16.35 22.64 -22.38
N ALA A 128 -17.18 23.13 -21.46
CA ALA A 128 -18.64 23.17 -21.64
C ALA A 128 -19.16 24.59 -21.45
#